data_AF-A0A2R6XH65-F1
#
_entry.id   AF-A0A2R6XH65-F1
#
_cell.length_a   1.000
_cell.length_b   1.000
_cell.length_c   1.000
_cell.angle_alpha   90.00
_cell.angle_beta   90.00
_cell.angle_gamma   90.00
#
_symmetry.space_group_name_H-M   'P 1'
#
loop_
_entity.id
_entity.type
_entity.pdbx_description
1 polymer ?
#
loop_
_entity_poly.entity_id
_entity_poly.type
_entity_poly.pdbx_seq_one_letter_code
_entity_poly.pdbx_strand_id
1 'polypeptide(L)'
;MYSGVLGTKLTCEIYIGCVYYQRLRHMVGDKYQVRSNGAVNPVTRQPVKGRKFGGGIPFGEMERDSLLAHGAAYLLHDRLHTYSDYHTADICLRCDSLLSTTPAIQQKSSAAFAMGLGSSKESKVICRVCN
;
A
#
# COMPACT_ATOMS: atom_id res chain seq x y z
N MET A 1 17.31 31.78 -39.34
CA MET A 1 17.49 31.30 -37.95
C MET A 1 18.56 30.21 -37.95
N TYR A 2 19.36 30.10 -36.89
CA TYR A 2 20.45 29.12 -36.77
C TYR A 2 20.06 28.02 -35.77
N SER A 3 20.60 26.81 -35.96
CA SER A 3 20.39 25.70 -35.02
C SER A 3 21.19 25.93 -33.73
N GLY A 4 20.53 25.86 -32.58
CA GLY A 4 21.16 26.02 -31.26
C GLY A 4 22.09 24.87 -30.85
N VAL A 5 22.01 23.73 -31.53
CA VAL A 5 22.85 22.55 -31.24
C VAL A 5 24.09 22.51 -32.14
N LEU A 6 23.95 22.83 -33.43
CA LEU A 6 25.00 22.65 -34.44
C LEU A 6 25.61 23.96 -34.96
N GLY A 7 25.01 25.11 -34.65
CA GLY A 7 25.46 26.43 -35.12
C GLY A 7 25.25 26.68 -36.62
N THR A 8 24.71 25.73 -37.38
CA THR A 8 24.45 25.85 -38.82
C THR A 8 23.15 26.59 -39.12
N LYS A 9 23.08 27.22 -40.30
CA LYS A 9 21.87 27.91 -40.77
C LYS A 9 20.78 26.88 -41.07
N LEU A 10 19.55 27.14 -40.59
CA LEU A 10 18.40 26.29 -40.90
C LEU A 10 18.04 26.42 -42.39
N THR A 11 17.67 25.31 -43.01
CA THR A 11 17.40 25.22 -44.46
C THR A 11 16.26 26.12 -44.91
N CYS A 12 15.27 26.34 -44.04
CA CYS A 12 14.10 27.17 -44.28
C CYS A 12 14.06 28.37 -43.34
N GLU A 13 13.39 29.42 -43.77
CA GLU A 13 13.10 30.58 -42.94
C GLU A 13 11.97 30.24 -41.95
N ILE A 14 12.18 30.56 -40.68
CA ILE A 14 11.20 30.30 -39.62
C ILE A 14 10.45 31.60 -39.35
N TYR A 15 9.13 31.56 -39.44
CA TYR A 15 8.27 32.67 -39.09
C TYR A 15 8.28 32.88 -37.56
N ILE A 16 8.68 34.08 -37.15
CA ILE A 16 8.71 34.50 -35.75
C ILE A 16 7.92 35.78 -35.65
N GLY A 17 7.04 35.87 -34.65
CA GLY A 17 6.22 37.05 -34.41
C GLY A 17 5.85 37.20 -32.94
N CYS A 18 5.37 38.39 -32.59
CA CYS A 18 4.91 38.69 -31.24
C CYS A 18 3.46 38.24 -31.07
N VAL A 19 3.22 37.29 -30.15
CA VAL A 19 1.88 36.83 -29.80
C VAL A 19 1.70 36.97 -28.29
N TYR A 20 0.54 37.46 -27.85
CA TYR A 20 0.23 37.57 -26.42
C TYR A 20 -0.17 36.21 -25.86
N TYR A 21 0.62 35.68 -24.93
CA TYR A 21 0.35 34.40 -24.26
C TYR A 21 -0.33 34.61 -22.91
N GLN A 22 -1.29 33.74 -22.59
CA GLN A 22 -1.95 33.69 -21.29
C GLN A 22 -1.56 32.40 -20.55
N ARG A 23 -1.22 32.51 -19.27
CA ARG A 23 -0.88 31.37 -18.42
C ARG A 23 -2.13 30.83 -17.72
N LEU A 24 -2.35 29.52 -17.82
CA LEU A 24 -3.47 28.83 -17.17
C LEU A 24 -3.18 28.53 -15.68
N ARG A 25 -4.26 28.43 -14.89
CA ARG A 25 -4.20 28.21 -13.43
C ARG A 25 -3.77 26.80 -13.02
N HIS A 26 -4.01 25.79 -13.86
CA HIS A 26 -3.81 24.40 -13.49
C HIS A 26 -2.35 24.01 -13.66
N MET A 27 -1.68 23.73 -12.55
CA MET A 27 -0.29 23.29 -12.54
C MET A 27 -0.21 21.78 -12.35
N VAL A 28 0.80 21.15 -12.96
CA VAL A 28 1.08 19.70 -12.81
C VAL A 28 1.53 19.37 -11.37
N GLY A 29 2.21 20.31 -10.72
CA GLY A 29 2.66 20.19 -9.33
C GLY A 29 1.53 19.92 -8.33
N ASP A 30 0.29 20.29 -8.65
CA ASP A 30 -0.85 20.05 -7.76
C ASP A 30 -1.47 18.66 -7.96
N LYS A 31 -0.96 17.83 -8.88
CA LYS A 31 -1.61 16.56 -9.28
C LYS A 31 -0.89 15.30 -8.84
N TYR A 32 0.39 15.37 -8.50
CA TYR A 32 1.15 14.17 -8.13
C TYR A 32 0.70 13.60 -6.77
N GLN A 33 0.78 12.29 -6.62
CA GLN A 33 0.53 11.57 -5.37
C GLN A 33 1.45 10.36 -5.33
N VAL A 34 2.09 10.13 -4.18
CA VAL A 34 2.98 9.00 -3.93
C VAL A 34 2.72 8.46 -2.53
N ARG A 35 2.87 7.14 -2.37
CA ARG A 35 2.71 6.45 -1.09
C ARG A 35 3.65 5.25 -1.05
N SER A 36 4.40 5.12 0.05
CA SER A 36 5.10 3.88 0.42
C SER A 36 4.30 3.19 1.53
N ASN A 37 4.40 3.67 2.77
CA ASN A 37 3.58 3.27 3.92
C ASN A 37 2.76 4.47 4.41
N GLY A 38 1.69 4.22 5.18
CA GLY A 38 0.86 5.31 5.70
C GLY A 38 -0.31 4.83 6.54
N ALA A 39 -1.22 5.74 6.88
CA ALA A 39 -2.39 5.45 7.67
C ALA A 39 -3.30 4.39 7.01
N VAL A 40 -3.90 3.56 7.86
CA VAL A 40 -4.84 2.49 7.51
C VAL A 40 -6.17 2.68 8.23
N ASN A 41 -7.25 2.18 7.65
CA ASN A 41 -8.57 2.18 8.26
C ASN A 41 -8.60 1.14 9.41
N PRO A 42 -9.07 1.49 10.62
CA PRO A 42 -9.12 0.54 11.74
C PRO A 42 -10.01 -0.69 11.49
N VAL A 43 -11.05 -0.58 10.66
CA VAL A 43 -11.99 -1.68 10.39
C VAL A 43 -11.42 -2.65 9.38
N THR A 44 -11.03 -2.15 8.20
CA THR A 44 -10.59 -3.00 7.08
C THR A 44 -9.08 -3.21 7.03
N ARG A 45 -8.31 -2.44 7.82
CA ARG A 45 -6.84 -2.37 7.76
C ARG A 45 -6.27 -1.94 6.41
N GLN A 46 -7.11 -1.49 5.48
CA GLN A 46 -6.69 -1.02 4.16
C GLN A 46 -6.23 0.45 4.19
N PRO A 47 -5.40 0.87 3.21
CA PRO A 47 -5.03 2.26 3.00
C PRO A 47 -6.20 3.25 3.01
N VAL A 48 -6.07 4.35 3.76
CA VAL A 48 -7.09 5.42 3.77
C VAL A 48 -7.19 6.14 2.42
N LYS A 49 -8.37 6.68 2.10
CA LYS A 49 -8.60 7.49 0.90
C LYS A 49 -8.15 8.94 1.12
N GLY A 50 -7.62 9.55 0.07
CA GLY A 50 -7.44 11.01 -0.02
C GLY A 50 -5.98 11.46 -0.08
N ARG A 51 -5.66 12.31 -1.05
CA ARG A 51 -4.29 12.78 -1.31
C ARG A 51 -3.68 13.57 -0.15
N LYS A 52 -4.49 14.41 0.52
CA LYS A 52 -4.04 15.23 1.66
C LYS A 52 -3.50 14.40 2.83
N PHE A 53 -3.98 13.17 2.96
CA PHE A 53 -3.60 12.26 4.04
C PHE A 53 -2.57 11.21 3.61
N GLY A 54 -1.94 11.38 2.42
CA GLY A 54 -1.07 10.34 1.86
C GLY A 54 -1.83 9.04 1.57
N GLY A 55 -3.10 9.16 1.15
CA GLY A 55 -3.97 8.03 0.91
C GLY A 55 -3.45 7.07 -0.17
N GLY A 56 -3.99 5.85 -0.17
CA GLY A 56 -3.70 4.85 -1.18
C GLY A 56 -4.25 5.24 -2.55
N ILE A 57 -3.64 4.70 -3.59
CA ILE A 57 -4.21 4.73 -4.95
C ILE A 57 -5.18 3.54 -5.04
N PRO A 58 -6.44 3.75 -5.45
CA PRO A 58 -7.38 2.65 -5.58
C PRO A 58 -6.94 1.74 -6.73
N PHE A 59 -6.92 0.43 -6.46
CA PHE A 59 -6.81 -0.62 -7.46
C PHE A 59 -8.21 -1.23 -7.60
N GLY A 60 -8.88 -0.93 -8.70
CA GLY A 60 -10.27 -1.28 -8.94
C GLY A 60 -10.44 -2.58 -9.73
N GLU A 61 -11.69 -2.83 -10.10
CA GLU A 61 -12.09 -4.05 -10.82
C GLU A 61 -11.49 -4.11 -12.22
N MET A 62 -11.41 -2.97 -12.92
CA MET A 62 -10.85 -2.92 -14.26
C MET A 62 -9.36 -3.25 -14.27
N GLU A 63 -8.60 -2.76 -13.28
CA GLU A 63 -7.17 -3.08 -13.19
C GLU A 63 -6.95 -4.54 -12.80
N ARG A 64 -7.80 -5.10 -11.93
CA ARG A 64 -7.79 -6.54 -11.60
C ARG A 64 -8.02 -7.39 -12.85
N ASP A 65 -9.05 -7.09 -13.61
CA ASP A 65 -9.45 -7.88 -14.78
C ASP A 65 -8.38 -7.79 -15.89
N SER A 66 -7.72 -6.63 -16.01
CA SER A 66 -6.56 -6.47 -16.90
C SER A 66 -5.39 -7.37 -16.50
N LEU A 67 -5.02 -7.42 -15.21
CA LEU A 67 -3.94 -8.31 -14.74
C LEU A 67 -4.30 -9.80 -14.88
N LEU A 68 -5.57 -10.15 -14.68
CA LEU A 68 -6.07 -11.51 -14.92
C LEU A 68 -5.93 -11.91 -16.39
N ALA A 69 -6.30 -11.02 -17.31
CA ALA A 69 -6.16 -11.26 -18.76
C ALA A 69 -4.70 -11.48 -19.18
N HIS A 70 -3.76 -10.82 -18.51
CA HIS A 70 -2.33 -11.03 -18.72
C HIS A 70 -1.78 -12.32 -18.07
N GLY A 71 -2.56 -13.02 -17.24
CA GLY A 71 -2.10 -14.20 -16.49
C GLY A 71 -1.10 -13.88 -15.38
N ALA A 72 -1.02 -12.63 -14.93
CA ALA A 72 -0.05 -12.16 -13.95
C ALA A 72 -0.52 -12.39 -12.50
N ALA A 73 -0.72 -13.66 -12.12
CA ALA A 73 -1.29 -14.03 -10.82
C ALA A 73 -0.49 -13.50 -9.60
N TYR A 74 0.85 -13.53 -9.68
CA TYR A 74 1.70 -13.03 -8.59
C TYR A 74 1.55 -11.51 -8.39
N LEU A 75 1.46 -10.74 -9.48
CA LEU A 75 1.24 -9.29 -9.38
C LEU A 75 -0.14 -8.96 -8.84
N LEU A 76 -1.15 -9.74 -9.20
CA LEU A 76 -2.50 -9.58 -8.66
C LEU A 76 -2.52 -9.85 -7.14
N HIS A 77 -1.93 -10.95 -6.70
CA HIS A 77 -1.80 -11.28 -5.27
C HIS A 77 -1.04 -10.19 -4.50
N ASP A 78 0.04 -9.70 -5.08
CA ASP A 78 0.87 -8.67 -4.47
C ASP A 78 0.09 -7.35 -4.26
N ARG A 79 -0.69 -6.92 -5.26
CA ARG A 79 -1.49 -5.69 -5.20
C ARG A 79 -2.75 -5.80 -4.34
N LEU A 80 -3.44 -6.94 -4.37
CA LEU A 80 -4.73 -7.13 -3.68
C LEU A 80 -4.62 -7.79 -2.30
N HIS A 81 -3.45 -8.33 -1.92
CA HIS A 81 -3.27 -9.00 -0.64
C HIS A 81 -2.03 -8.50 0.10
N THR A 82 -0.83 -8.70 -0.48
CA THR A 82 0.44 -8.43 0.22
C THR A 82 0.58 -6.95 0.61
N TYR A 83 0.22 -6.02 -0.28
CA TYR A 83 0.37 -4.58 -0.04
C TYR A 83 -0.90 -3.85 0.44
N SER A 84 -2.03 -4.54 0.59
CA SER A 84 -3.30 -3.94 1.03
C SER A 84 -3.60 -4.22 2.50
N ASP A 85 -3.84 -5.48 2.83
CA ASP A 85 -4.46 -5.94 4.08
C ASP A 85 -3.97 -7.34 4.49
N TYR A 86 -2.71 -7.64 4.18
CA TYR A 86 -2.04 -8.85 4.63
C TYR A 86 -2.18 -9.05 6.14
N HIS A 87 -2.70 -10.20 6.53
CA HIS A 87 -2.85 -10.59 7.92
C HIS A 87 -2.69 -12.10 8.09
N THR A 88 -2.02 -12.50 9.16
CA THR A 88 -1.91 -13.88 9.61
C THR A 88 -2.91 -14.09 10.75
N ALA A 89 -3.85 -15.01 10.58
CA ALA A 89 -4.80 -15.43 11.61
C ALA A 89 -4.66 -16.91 11.95
N ASP A 90 -4.97 -17.22 13.20
CA ASP A 90 -5.05 -18.58 13.70
C ASP A 90 -6.47 -19.13 13.51
N ILE A 91 -6.55 -20.43 13.23
CA ILE A 91 -7.83 -21.13 13.03
C ILE A 91 -7.83 -22.35 13.94
N CYS A 92 -8.94 -22.61 14.63
CA CYS A 92 -9.11 -23.83 15.41
C CYS A 92 -9.54 -25.00 14.51
N LEU A 93 -8.75 -26.08 14.46
CA LEU A 93 -9.03 -27.27 13.63
C LEU A 93 -10.22 -28.13 14.08
N ARG A 94 -10.83 -27.84 15.24
CA ARG A 94 -11.98 -28.62 15.74
C ARG A 94 -13.32 -27.97 15.40
N CYS A 95 -13.39 -26.65 15.35
CA CYS A 95 -14.61 -25.90 15.07
C CYS A 95 -14.51 -24.99 13.83
N ASP A 96 -13.37 -25.01 13.14
CA ASP A 96 -13.05 -24.22 11.95
C ASP A 96 -13.32 -22.71 12.10
N SER A 97 -13.33 -22.22 13.34
CA SER A 97 -13.63 -20.83 13.65
C SER A 97 -12.35 -20.01 13.81
N LEU A 98 -12.27 -18.91 13.04
CA LEU A 98 -11.20 -17.91 13.09
C LEU A 98 -11.37 -16.91 14.26
N LEU A 99 -12.60 -16.67 14.72
CA LEU A 99 -12.88 -15.67 15.77
C LEU A 99 -12.76 -16.25 17.19
N SER A 100 -12.87 -17.57 17.33
CA SER A 100 -12.90 -18.24 18.63
C SER A 100 -11.52 -18.42 19.26
N THR A 101 -10.45 -18.29 18.47
CA THR A 101 -9.06 -18.39 18.93
C THR A 101 -8.68 -17.14 19.69
N THR A 102 -8.24 -17.32 20.93
CA THR A 102 -7.71 -16.22 21.73
C THR A 102 -6.33 -16.58 22.27
N PRO A 103 -5.38 -15.62 22.28
CA PRO A 103 -4.08 -15.84 22.87
C PRO A 103 -4.25 -16.05 24.38
N ALA A 104 -3.71 -17.15 24.92
CA ALA A 104 -3.71 -17.39 26.35
C ALA A 104 -2.67 -16.47 27.01
N ILE A 105 -3.16 -15.51 27.80
CA ILE A 105 -2.29 -14.68 28.63
C ILE A 105 -1.85 -15.55 29.81
N GLN A 106 -0.62 -16.06 29.78
CA GLN A 106 0.00 -16.66 30.96
C GLN A 106 0.31 -15.53 31.95
N GLN A 107 -0.38 -15.49 33.10
CA GLN A 107 0.01 -14.63 34.22
C GLN A 107 1.40 -15.06 34.67
N LYS A 108 2.41 -14.20 34.50
CA LYS A 108 3.75 -14.45 35.02
C LYS A 108 3.68 -14.49 36.55
N SER A 109 4.11 -15.59 37.17
CA SER A 109 4.51 -15.59 38.57
C SER A 109 5.65 -14.58 38.75
N SER A 110 5.47 -13.64 39.68
CA SER A 110 6.37 -12.51 39.97
C SER A 110 7.86 -12.89 40.15
N ALA A 111 8.16 -14.14 40.52
CA ALA A 111 9.52 -14.63 40.72
C ALA A 111 10.39 -14.64 39.44
N ALA A 112 9.81 -14.85 38.26
CA ALA A 112 10.58 -14.97 37.00
C ALA A 112 10.97 -13.61 36.39
N PHE A 113 10.35 -12.51 36.82
CA PHE A 113 10.70 -11.16 36.36
C PHE A 113 12.04 -10.67 36.94
N ALA A 114 12.42 -11.15 38.13
CA ALA A 114 13.64 -10.75 38.82
C ALA A 114 14.94 -11.33 38.21
N MET A 115 14.85 -12.39 37.38
CA MET A 115 16.03 -13.11 36.86
C MET A 115 16.42 -12.78 35.41
N GLY A 116 15.84 -11.76 34.78
CA GLY A 116 16.35 -11.21 33.51
C GLY A 116 16.41 -12.16 32.30
N LEU A 117 15.91 -13.39 32.40
CA LEU A 117 15.85 -14.36 31.31
C LEU A 117 14.58 -14.14 30.49
N GLY A 118 14.74 -13.43 29.37
CA GLY A 118 13.70 -13.25 28.36
C GLY A 118 13.39 -14.56 27.64
N SER A 119 12.57 -15.42 28.26
CA SER A 119 11.97 -16.54 27.55
C SER A 119 10.89 -16.00 26.62
N SER A 120 11.17 -15.95 25.31
CA SER A 120 10.19 -15.75 24.25
C SER A 120 9.27 -16.98 24.19
N LYS A 121 8.42 -17.14 25.20
CA LYS A 121 7.37 -18.18 25.17
C LYS A 121 6.35 -17.74 24.14
N GLU A 122 6.26 -18.51 23.05
CA GLU A 122 5.15 -18.43 22.10
C GLU A 122 3.84 -18.47 22.89
N SER A 123 3.01 -17.44 22.70
CA SER A 123 1.72 -17.35 23.36
C SER A 123 0.85 -18.51 22.88
N LYS A 124 0.54 -19.45 23.77
CA LYS A 124 -0.33 -20.58 23.44
C LYS A 124 -1.70 -20.05 23.00
N VAL A 125 -2.09 -20.31 21.76
CA VAL A 125 -3.42 -19.93 21.24
C VAL A 125 -4.42 -20.99 21.67
N ILE A 126 -5.53 -20.56 22.29
CA ILE A 126 -6.58 -21.46 22.78
C ILE A 126 -7.91 -21.06 22.14
N CYS A 127 -8.66 -22.06 21.67
CA CYS A 127 -10.03 -21.85 21.20
C CYS A 127 -10.99 -21.79 22.39
N ARG A 128 -11.81 -20.76 22.50
CA ARG A 128 -12.80 -20.63 23.59
C ARG A 128 -13.98 -21.59 23.50
N VAL A 129 -14.26 -22.12 22.31
CA VAL A 129 -15.44 -22.97 22.05
C VAL A 129 -15.13 -24.45 22.23
N CYS A 130 -13.90 -24.86 21.92
CA CYS A 130 -13.48 -26.26 22.00
C CYS A 130 -12.67 -26.60 23.25
N ASN A 131 -12.51 -25.64 24.17
CA ASN A 131 -11.82 -25.84 25.44
C ASN A 131 -12.71 -26.57 26.44
#